data_AF-A0A7Y3CCC0-F1
#
_entry.id   AF-A0A7Y3CCC0-F1
#
_cell.length_a   1.000
_cell.length_b   1.000
_cell.length_c   1.000
_cell.angle_alpha   90.00
_cell.angle_beta   90.00
_cell.angle_gamma   90.00
#
_symmetry.space_group_name_H-M   'P 1'
#
loop_
_entity.id
_entity.type
_entity.pdbx_description
1 polymer ?
#
loop_
_entity_poly.entity_id
_entity_poly.type
_entity_poly.pdbx_seq_one_letter_code
_entity_poly.pdbx_strand_id
1 'polypeptide(L)'
;METIKAHMEKEEYEKLNTLATSALEEYPLQPYFYYAKGMALNRTADFRQASDYLTMGLDFIYEDENLTFMFYRELATSYKGLGDATMANMYLSKIKNGS
;
A
#
# COMPACT_ATOMS: atom_id res chain seq x y z
N MET A 1 1.81 -7.43 27.06
CA MET A 1 0.57 -7.55 26.23
C MET A 1 0.75 -6.87 24.88
N GLU A 2 1.32 -5.66 24.83
CA GLU A 2 1.56 -4.92 23.57
C GLU A 2 2.47 -5.66 22.57
N THR A 3 3.51 -6.34 23.04
CA THR A 3 4.42 -7.13 22.19
C THR A 3 3.73 -8.30 21.49
N ILE A 4 2.90 -9.06 22.21
CA ILE A 4 2.16 -10.21 21.64
C ILE A 4 1.17 -9.72 20.58
N LYS A 5 0.44 -8.63 20.86
CA LYS A 5 -0.50 -8.04 19.89
C LYS A 5 0.23 -7.59 18.62
N ALA A 6 1.38 -6.92 18.76
CA ALA A 6 2.18 -6.50 17.61
C ALA A 6 2.68 -7.69 16.77
N HIS A 7 3.08 -8.79 17.42
CA HIS A 7 3.46 -10.02 16.70
C HIS A 7 2.27 -10.65 15.98
N MET A 8 1.09 -10.69 16.59
CA MET A 8 -0.14 -11.19 15.95
C MET A 8 -0.53 -10.33 14.75
N GLU A 9 -0.55 -9.01 14.89
CA GLU A 9 -0.85 -8.08 13.79
C GLU A 9 0.15 -8.25 12.64
N LYS A 10 1.44 -8.37 12.94
CA LYS A 10 2.47 -8.64 11.93
C LYS A 10 2.20 -9.95 11.17
N GLU A 11 1.84 -11.02 11.87
CA GLU A 11 1.48 -12.30 11.26
C GLU A 11 0.26 -12.18 10.34
N GLU A 12 -0.75 -11.40 10.73
CA GLU A 12 -1.92 -11.12 9.89
C GLU A 12 -1.55 -10.36 8.62
N TYR A 13 -0.64 -9.37 8.70
CA TYR A 13 -0.17 -8.65 7.52
C TYR A 13 0.72 -9.53 6.62
N GLU A 14 1.55 -10.41 7.17
CA GLU A 14 2.31 -11.37 6.38
C GLU A 14 1.38 -12.32 5.61
N LYS A 15 0.33 -12.84 6.25
CA LYS A 15 -0.70 -13.64 5.58
C LYS A 15 -1.42 -12.85 4.49
N LEU A 16 -1.78 -11.59 4.76
CA LEU A 16 -2.40 -10.73 3.76
C LEU A 16 -1.51 -10.53 2.53
N ASN A 17 -0.19 -10.32 2.74
CA ASN A 17 0.77 -10.22 1.64
C ASN A 17 0.81 -11.50 0.79
N THR A 18 0.82 -12.68 1.41
CA THR A 18 0.79 -13.97 0.68
C THR A 18 -0.48 -14.13 -0.12
N LEU A 19 -1.65 -13.83 0.47
CA LEU A 19 -2.94 -13.93 -0.21
C LEU A 19 -3.03 -12.93 -1.38
N ALA A 20 -2.62 -11.68 -1.17
CA ALA A 20 -2.61 -10.67 -2.21
C ALA A 20 -1.63 -11.02 -3.35
N THR A 21 -0.49 -11.64 -3.03
CA THR A 21 0.45 -12.12 -4.04
C THR A 21 -0.17 -13.21 -4.91
N SER A 22 -0.84 -14.19 -4.30
CA SER A 22 -1.52 -15.27 -5.04
C SER A 22 -2.66 -14.70 -5.91
N ALA A 23 -3.43 -13.76 -5.37
CA ALA A 23 -4.49 -13.10 -6.12
C ALA A 23 -3.97 -12.26 -7.30
N LEU A 24 -2.77 -11.67 -7.19
CA LEU A 24 -2.14 -10.94 -8.30
C LEU A 24 -1.67 -11.86 -9.43
N GLU A 25 -1.29 -13.10 -9.12
CA GLU A 25 -0.94 -14.10 -10.15
C GLU A 25 -2.18 -14.49 -10.97
N GLU A 26 -3.35 -14.58 -10.33
CA GLU A 26 -4.60 -14.92 -10.99
C GLU A 26 -5.29 -13.71 -11.64
N TYR A 27 -5.21 -12.54 -11.02
CA TYR A 27 -5.95 -11.33 -11.40
C TYR A 27 -5.04 -10.09 -11.43
N PRO A 28 -4.03 -10.04 -12.32
CA PRO A 28 -2.99 -9.00 -12.33
C PRO A 28 -3.49 -7.61 -12.73
N LEU A 29 -4.73 -7.48 -13.21
CA LEU A 29 -5.34 -6.20 -13.58
C LEU A 29 -6.25 -5.63 -12.47
N GLN A 30 -6.40 -6.33 -11.34
CA GLN A 30 -7.26 -5.89 -10.26
C GLN A 30 -6.48 -5.00 -9.28
N PRO A 31 -6.71 -3.67 -9.27
CA PRO A 31 -5.91 -2.73 -8.47
C PRO A 31 -6.04 -2.99 -6.96
N TYR A 32 -7.17 -3.53 -6.49
CA TYR A 32 -7.37 -3.86 -5.08
C TYR A 32 -6.31 -4.82 -4.51
N PHE A 33 -5.78 -5.75 -5.32
CA PHE A 33 -4.76 -6.68 -4.85
C PHE A 33 -3.37 -6.01 -4.72
N TYR A 34 -3.05 -5.05 -5.59
CA TYR A 34 -1.87 -4.20 -5.42
C TYR A 34 -1.97 -3.34 -4.17
N TYR A 35 -3.15 -2.76 -3.90
CA TYR A 35 -3.41 -2.00 -2.68
C TYR A 35 -3.20 -2.86 -1.43
N ALA A 36 -3.83 -4.03 -1.38
CA ALA A 36 -3.73 -4.95 -0.24
C ALA A 36 -2.29 -5.38 0.01
N LYS A 37 -1.56 -5.71 -1.07
CA LYS A 37 -0.13 -6.07 -1.01
C LYS A 37 0.73 -4.92 -0.49
N GLY A 38 0.57 -3.73 -1.06
CA GLY A 38 1.30 -2.53 -0.65
C GLY A 38 1.05 -2.14 0.80
N MET A 39 -0.20 -2.20 1.25
CA MET A 39 -0.57 -1.95 2.64
C MET A 39 0.08 -2.97 3.58
N ALA A 40 0.03 -4.26 3.25
CA ALA A 40 0.66 -5.32 4.05
C ALA A 40 2.18 -5.13 4.16
N LEU A 41 2.84 -4.80 3.06
CA LEU A 41 4.28 -4.52 3.01
C LEU A 41 4.63 -3.28 3.86
N ASN A 42 3.83 -2.21 3.80
CA ASN A 42 4.02 -1.05 4.69
C ASN A 42 3.93 -1.41 6.17
N ARG A 43 2.96 -2.24 6.57
CA ARG A 43 2.79 -2.64 7.98
C ARG A 43 3.87 -3.61 8.47
N THR A 44 4.58 -4.26 7.55
CA THR A 44 5.74 -5.12 7.85
C THR A 44 7.09 -4.41 7.64
N ALA A 45 7.05 -3.09 7.40
CA ALA A 45 8.19 -2.22 7.17
C ALA A 45 9.01 -2.49 5.89
N ASP A 46 8.44 -3.22 4.93
CA ASP A 46 9.01 -3.36 3.59
C ASP A 46 8.52 -2.23 2.67
N PHE A 47 8.93 -1.02 3.03
CA PHE A 47 8.44 0.20 2.39
C PHE A 47 8.82 0.32 0.92
N ARG A 48 9.95 -0.29 0.50
CA ARG A 48 10.40 -0.25 -0.89
C ARG A 48 9.51 -1.12 -1.77
N GLN A 49 9.28 -2.38 -1.38
CA GLN A 49 8.35 -3.22 -2.14
C GLN A 49 6.92 -2.66 -2.10
N ALA A 50 6.52 -2.06 -0.97
CA ALA A 50 5.23 -1.39 -0.86
C ALA A 50 5.08 -0.28 -1.92
N SER A 51 6.06 0.63 -2.04
CA SER A 51 6.00 1.71 -3.04
C SER A 51 5.95 1.18 -4.46
N ASP A 52 6.68 0.11 -4.77
CA ASP A 52 6.74 -0.47 -6.11
C ASP A 52 5.37 -1.05 -6.50
N TYR A 53 4.79 -1.92 -5.65
CA TYR A 53 3.47 -2.50 -5.91
C TYR A 53 2.35 -1.47 -5.94
N LEU A 54 2.38 -0.46 -5.06
CA LEU A 54 1.38 0.59 -5.08
C LEU A 54 1.48 1.45 -6.35
N THR A 55 2.68 1.74 -6.83
CA THR A 55 2.87 2.51 -8.07
C THR A 55 2.38 1.71 -9.28
N MET A 56 2.69 0.41 -9.36
CA MET A 56 2.15 -0.46 -10.41
C MET A 56 0.63 -0.54 -10.37
N GLY A 57 0.04 -0.62 -9.16
CA GLY A 57 -1.41 -0.71 -9.00
C GLY A 57 -2.18 0.53 -9.44
N LEU A 58 -1.57 1.72 -9.37
CA LEU A 58 -2.21 2.97 -9.79
C LEU A 58 -2.57 2.96 -11.28
N ASP A 59 -1.75 2.35 -12.13
CA ASP A 59 -1.98 2.29 -13.59
C ASP A 59 -3.22 1.46 -13.96
N PHE A 60 -3.70 0.61 -13.05
CA PHE A 60 -4.87 -0.25 -13.24
C PHE A 60 -6.17 0.36 -12.69
N ILE A 61 -6.12 1.54 -12.06
CA ILE A 61 -7.32 2.20 -11.53
C ILE A 61 -8.04 2.94 -12.66
N TYR A 62 -9.31 2.60 -12.88
CA TYR A 62 -10.18 3.29 -13.83
C TYR A 62 -11.36 3.94 -13.10
N GLU A 63 -11.44 5.27 -13.16
CA GLU A 63 -12.53 6.10 -12.59
C GLU A 63 -12.88 5.84 -11.10
N ASP A 64 -11.97 5.22 -10.33
CA ASP A 64 -12.14 4.99 -8.88
C ASP A 64 -11.26 5.94 -8.07
N GLU A 65 -11.77 7.15 -7.84
CA GLU A 65 -11.09 8.19 -7.07
C GLU A 65 -10.84 7.78 -5.62
N ASN A 66 -11.80 7.07 -5.01
CA ASN A 66 -11.67 6.59 -3.62
C ASN A 66 -10.49 5.62 -3.49
N LEU A 67 -10.40 4.64 -4.40
CA LEU A 67 -9.28 3.72 -4.42
C LEU A 67 -7.98 4.46 -4.70
N THR A 68 -7.97 5.41 -5.65
CA THR A 68 -6.80 6.24 -5.93
C THR A 68 -6.28 6.98 -4.69
N PHE A 69 -7.17 7.55 -3.87
CA PHE A 69 -6.79 8.20 -2.62
C PHE A 69 -6.27 7.23 -1.57
N MET A 70 -6.82 6.01 -1.50
CA MET A 70 -6.29 4.96 -0.64
C MET A 70 -4.85 4.60 -1.04
N PHE A 71 -4.57 4.48 -2.34
CA PHE A 71 -3.22 4.27 -2.86
C PHE A 71 -2.28 5.43 -2.50
N TYR A 72 -2.69 6.68 -2.71
CA TYR A 72 -1.85 7.84 -2.35
C TYR A 72 -1.51 7.87 -0.87
N ARG A 73 -2.44 7.47 0.01
CA ARG A 73 -2.18 7.40 1.45
C ARG A 73 -1.12 6.34 1.80
N GLU A 74 -1.19 5.17 1.17
CA GLU A 74 -0.20 4.12 1.40
C GLU A 74 1.14 4.43 0.72
N LEU A 75 1.16 5.12 -0.42
CA LEU A 75 2.40 5.64 -1.03
C LEU A 75 3.07 6.66 -0.13
N ALA A 76 2.30 7.60 0.44
CA ALA A 76 2.83 8.54 1.42
C ALA A 76 3.43 7.84 2.64
N THR A 77 2.80 6.75 3.10
CA THR A 77 3.32 5.90 4.18
C THR A 77 4.63 5.22 3.79
N SER A 78 4.70 4.66 2.57
CA SER A 78 5.88 4.00 2.01
C SER A 78 7.07 4.96 1.95
N TYR A 79 6.90 6.12 1.30
CA TYR A 79 7.96 7.10 1.15
C TYR A 79 8.41 7.71 2.49
N LYS A 80 7.48 7.90 3.44
CA LYS A 80 7.83 8.28 4.81
C LYS A 80 8.72 7.24 5.48
N GLY A 81 8.40 5.95 5.35
CA GLY A 81 9.20 4.84 5.87
C GLY A 81 10.59 4.73 5.22
N LEU A 82 10.72 5.16 3.96
CA LEU A 82 11.99 5.27 3.23
C LEU A 82 12.80 6.53 3.57
N GLY A 83 12.26 7.45 4.37
CA GLY A 83 12.89 8.74 4.67
C GLY A 83 12.75 9.80 3.56
N ASP A 84 11.93 9.54 2.54
CA ASP A 84 11.66 10.46 1.44
C ASP A 84 10.43 11.34 1.75
N ALA A 85 10.66 12.39 2.54
CA ALA A 85 9.61 13.34 2.91
C ALA A 85 9.05 14.12 1.71
N THR A 86 9.84 14.31 0.65
CA THR A 86 9.42 15.04 -0.56
C THR A 86 8.32 14.26 -1.28
N MET A 87 8.57 12.98 -1.57
CA MET A 87 7.59 12.11 -2.22
C MET A 87 6.38 11.85 -1.33
N ALA A 88 6.58 11.67 -0.02
CA ALA A 88 5.47 11.52 0.91
C ALA A 88 4.51 12.72 0.86
N ASN A 89 5.04 13.96 0.91
CA ASN A 89 4.24 15.17 0.83
C ASN A 89 3.59 15.37 -0.55
N MET A 90 4.25 14.94 -1.63
CA MET A 90 3.66 14.97 -2.98
C MET A 90 2.37 14.15 -3.02
N TYR A 91 2.38 12.90 -2.54
CA TYR A 91 1.19 12.04 -2.54
C TYR A 91 0.09 12.55 -1.59
N LEU A 92 0.45 13.06 -0.41
CA LEU A 92 -0.54 13.68 0.49
C LEU A 92 -1.22 14.90 -0.14
N SER A 93 -0.50 15.69 -0.94
CA SER A 93 -1.06 16.86 -1.63
C SER A 93 -2.05 16.46 -2.73
N LYS A 94 -1.84 15.31 -3.38
CA LYS A 94 -2.78 14.77 -4.39
C LYS A 94 -4.14 14.40 -3.80
N ILE A 95 -4.20 14.04 -2.50
CA ILE A 95 -5.46 13.77 -1.80
C ILE A 95 -6.20 15.08 -1.49
N LYS A 96 -5.47 16.11 -1.01
CA LYS A 96 -6.05 17.41 -0.61
C LYS A 96 -6.65 18.20 -1.78
N ASN A 97 -6.11 18.03 -2.97
CA ASN A 97 -6.56 18.74 -4.16
C ASN A 97 -7.77 18.08 -4.85
N GLY A 98 -8.21 16.91 -4.39
CA GLY A 98 -9.39 16.20 -4.89
C GLY A 98 -10.58 16.21 -3.90
N SER A 99 -10.63 17.20 -2.99
CA SER A 99 -11.74 17.44 -2.05
C SER A 99 -12.54 18.68 -2.42
#